data_AF-A0A1C7NDV0-F1
#
_entry.id   AF-A0A1C7NDV0-F1
#
_cell.length_a   1.000
_cell.length_b   1.000
_cell.length_c   1.000
_cell.angle_alpha   90.00
_cell.angle_beta   90.00
_cell.angle_gamma   90.00
#
_symmetry.space_group_name_H-M   'P 1'
#
loop_
_entity.id
_entity.type
_entity.pdbx_description
1 polymer ?
#
loop_
_entity_poly.entity_id
_entity_poly.type
_entity_poly.pdbx_seq_one_letter_code
_entity_poly.pdbx_strand_id
1 'polypeptide(L)'
;MSAPTHSAGKLVKHLIAKNGPMTTQTLFNYVPTYPQQFISKTHLKQKVLKSLEGEGVLFKKVNREKTQPKPVWEWQFVDPKLAEKYKDLM
;
A
#
# COMPACT_ATOMS: atom_id res chain seq x y z
N MET A 1 5.54 25.64 11.26
CA MET A 1 4.42 24.66 11.20
C MET A 1 4.98 23.39 10.60
N SER A 2 5.12 22.33 11.39
CA SER A 2 5.66 21.06 10.92
C SER A 2 4.61 20.36 10.07
N ALA A 3 4.86 20.17 8.78
CA ALA A 3 4.01 19.33 7.93
C ALA A 3 3.85 17.97 8.61
N PRO A 4 2.64 17.38 8.65
CA PRO A 4 2.47 16.08 9.27
C PRO A 4 3.35 15.10 8.51
N THR A 5 4.39 14.59 9.16
CA THR A 5 5.28 13.55 8.64
C THR A 5 4.50 12.24 8.60
N HIS A 6 3.58 12.11 7.65
CA HIS A 6 2.84 10.88 7.40
C HIS A 6 3.83 9.82 6.95
N SER A 7 4.20 8.89 7.82
CA SER A 7 5.13 7.81 7.49
C SER A 7 4.66 7.05 6.24
N ALA A 8 5.60 6.56 5.44
CA ALA A 8 5.34 5.81 4.21
C ALA A 8 4.33 4.66 4.43
N GLY A 9 4.34 4.05 5.63
CA GLY A 9 3.36 3.05 6.04
C GLY A 9 1.93 3.59 6.16
N LYS A 10 1.72 4.79 6.73
CA LYS A 10 0.40 5.44 6.77
C LYS A 10 -0.12 5.76 5.37
N LEU A 11 0.75 6.24 4.49
CA LEU A 11 0.40 6.53 3.10
C LEU A 11 -0.05 5.27 2.34
N VAL A 12 0.72 4.18 2.45
CA VAL A 12 0.34 2.90 1.82
C VAL A 12 -0.99 2.38 2.35
N LYS A 13 -1.20 2.44 3.68
CA LYS A 13 -2.48 2.04 4.30
C LYS A 13 -3.64 2.86 3.74
N HIS A 14 -3.49 4.18 3.65
CA HIS A 14 -4.51 5.07 3.10
C HIS A 14 -4.81 4.78 1.62
N LEU A 15 -3.78 4.61 0.78
CA LEU A 15 -3.95 4.33 -0.64
C LEU A 15 -4.70 3.03 -0.90
N ILE A 16 -4.36 1.95 -0.17
CA ILE A 16 -5.06 0.66 -0.28
C ILE A 16 -6.48 0.77 0.29
N ALA A 17 -6.67 1.53 1.38
CA ALA A 17 -7.99 1.71 1.99
C ALA A 17 -8.96 2.45 1.06
N LYS A 18 -8.45 3.46 0.34
CA LYS A 18 -9.24 4.31 -0.56
C LYS A 18 -9.50 3.66 -1.92
N ASN A 19 -8.50 2.99 -2.50
CA ASN A 19 -8.57 2.46 -3.86
C ASN A 19 -8.81 0.94 -3.92
N GLY A 20 -8.80 0.24 -2.78
CA GLY A 20 -8.88 -1.21 -2.71
C GLY A 20 -7.52 -1.90 -2.88
N PRO A 21 -7.50 -3.21 -3.15
CA PRO A 21 -6.26 -3.98 -3.33
C PRO A 21 -5.38 -3.37 -4.42
N MET A 22 -4.08 -3.22 -4.13
CA MET A 22 -3.14 -2.59 -5.07
C MET A 22 -1.84 -3.36 -5.22
N THR A 23 -1.28 -3.35 -6.41
CA THR A 23 0.07 -3.87 -6.66
C THR A 23 1.15 -2.93 -6.14
N THR A 24 2.36 -3.45 -5.94
CA THR A 24 3.53 -2.59 -5.65
C THR A 24 3.81 -1.57 -6.75
N GLN A 25 3.51 -1.89 -8.03
CA GLN A 25 3.71 -0.93 -9.12
C GLN A 25 2.68 0.19 -9.06
N THR A 26 1.41 -0.14 -8.86
CA THR A 26 0.34 0.87 -8.75
C THR A 26 0.58 1.76 -7.52
N LEU A 27 0.97 1.19 -6.38
CA LEU A 27 1.38 1.98 -5.21
C LEU A 27 2.59 2.88 -5.52
N PHE A 28 3.57 2.37 -6.28
CA PHE A 28 4.71 3.16 -6.71
C PHE A 28 4.32 4.31 -7.63
N ASN A 29 3.24 4.20 -8.41
CA ASN A 29 2.79 5.30 -9.27
C ASN A 29 2.21 6.49 -8.47
N TYR A 30 1.83 6.30 -7.20
CA TYR A 30 1.41 7.39 -6.29
C TYR A 30 2.60 8.02 -5.55
N VAL A 31 3.82 7.51 -5.74
CA VAL A 31 5.05 8.03 -5.13
C VAL A 31 5.44 9.43 -5.61
N PRO A 32 5.26 9.83 -6.88
CA PRO A 32 5.58 11.18 -7.32
C PRO A 32 4.81 12.27 -6.57
N THR A 33 3.65 11.92 -6.00
CA THR A 33 2.85 12.79 -5.13
C THR A 33 3.43 12.91 -3.70
N TYR A 34 4.30 11.98 -3.30
CA TYR A 34 4.94 11.92 -1.98
C TYR A 34 6.45 11.62 -2.07
N PRO A 35 7.23 12.48 -2.77
CA PRO A 35 8.64 12.22 -3.07
C PRO A 35 9.52 12.12 -1.81
N GLN A 36 9.09 12.70 -0.70
CA GLN A 36 9.81 12.65 0.58
C GLN A 36 9.70 11.30 1.32
N GLN A 37 8.71 10.47 0.98
CA GLN A 37 8.37 9.26 1.74
C GLN A 37 8.79 7.97 1.02
N PHE A 38 8.88 8.02 -0.31
CA PHE A 38 9.11 6.83 -1.13
C PHE A 38 10.35 7.00 -2.01
N ILE A 39 11.49 6.60 -1.44
CA ILE A 39 12.82 6.73 -2.05
C ILE A 39 12.96 5.86 -3.33
N SER A 40 12.41 4.65 -3.33
CA SER A 40 12.46 3.74 -4.47
C SER A 40 11.39 2.64 -4.38
N LYS A 41 11.10 1.98 -5.51
CA LYS A 41 10.20 0.81 -5.55
C LYS A 41 10.70 -0.33 -4.66
N THR A 42 12.02 -0.52 -4.59
CA THR A 42 12.64 -1.52 -3.71
C THR A 42 12.44 -1.16 -2.23
N HIS A 43 12.62 0.11 -1.87
CA HIS A 43 12.35 0.60 -0.52
C HIS A 43 10.89 0.40 -0.11
N LEU A 44 9.94 0.77 -0.98
CA LEU A 44 8.51 0.54 -0.79
C LEU A 44 8.22 -0.94 -0.52
N LYS A 45 8.80 -1.85 -1.33
CA LYS A 45 8.56 -3.29 -1.18
C LYS A 45 9.21 -3.88 0.08
N GLN A 46 10.51 -3.66 0.26
CA GLN A 46 11.30 -4.35 1.28
C GLN A 46 11.17 -3.74 2.67
N LYS A 47 10.94 -2.43 2.77
CA LYS A 47 10.88 -1.74 4.06
C LYS A 47 9.46 -1.39 4.47
N VAL A 48 8.61 -0.94 3.54
CA VAL A 48 7.25 -0.52 3.90
C VAL A 48 6.30 -1.72 3.87
N LEU A 49 6.11 -2.32 2.70
CA LEU A 49 5.14 -3.40 2.52
C LEU A 49 5.44 -4.64 3.36
N LYS A 50 6.71 -5.08 3.39
CA LYS A 50 7.13 -6.19 4.25
C LYS A 50 6.95 -5.91 5.75
N SER A 51 7.20 -4.68 6.21
CA SER A 51 6.94 -4.34 7.62
C SER A 51 5.44 -4.39 7.91
N LEU A 52 4.60 -3.88 7.02
CA LEU A 52 3.14 -3.96 7.18
C LEU A 52 2.60 -5.39 7.11
N GLU A 53 3.27 -6.27 6.37
CA GLU A 53 3.00 -7.70 6.34
C GLU A 53 3.39 -8.37 7.66
N GLY A 54 4.60 -8.09 8.17
CA GLY A 54 5.06 -8.59 9.47
C GLY A 54 4.23 -8.08 10.67
N GLU A 55 3.67 -6.87 10.56
CA GLU A 55 2.72 -6.32 11.54
C GLU A 55 1.31 -6.95 11.45
N GLY A 56 1.04 -7.80 10.47
CA GLY A 56 -0.28 -8.39 10.26
C GLY A 56 -1.34 -7.40 9.76
N VAL A 57 -0.93 -6.26 9.20
CA VAL A 57 -1.85 -5.23 8.69
C VAL A 57 -2.25 -5.51 7.25
N LEU A 58 -1.26 -5.82 6.42
CA LEU A 58 -1.45 -6.15 5.01
C LEU A 58 -1.02 -7.58 4.74
N PHE A 59 -1.57 -8.18 3.69
CA PHE A 59 -1.04 -9.41 3.15
C PHE A 59 -1.02 -9.36 1.64
N LYS A 60 -0.13 -10.18 1.07
CA LYS A 60 0.06 -10.30 -0.36
C LYS A 60 -0.79 -11.44 -0.92
N LYS A 61 -1.74 -11.12 -1.81
CA LYS A 61 -2.61 -12.10 -2.47
C LYS A 61 -2.31 -12.17 -3.97
N VAL A 62 -2.37 -13.37 -4.53
CA VAL A 62 -2.40 -13.57 -5.98
C VAL A 62 -3.81 -13.36 -6.48
N ASN A 63 -3.98 -12.39 -7.37
CA ASN A 63 -5.19 -12.23 -8.17
C ASN A 63 -4.94 -12.86 -9.55
N ARG A 64 -5.77 -13.86 -9.90
CA ARG A 64 -5.79 -14.52 -11.22
C ARG A 64 -7.11 -14.15 -11.88
N GLU A 65 -7.19 -12.93 -12.40
CA GLU A 65 -8.35 -12.56 -13.21
C GLU A 65 -8.32 -13.35 -14.52
N LYS A 66 -9.46 -13.91 -14.92
CA LYS A 66 -9.59 -14.64 -16.20
C LYS A 66 -9.30 -13.74 -17.41
N THR A 67 -9.40 -12.43 -17.22
CA THR A 67 -9.18 -11.38 -18.23
C THR A 67 -7.72 -11.01 -18.40
N GLN A 68 -6.83 -11.37 -17.47
CA GLN A 68 -5.41 -11.03 -17.53
C GLN A 68 -4.55 -12.28 -17.79
N PRO A 69 -3.60 -12.20 -18.74
CA PRO A 69 -2.77 -13.35 -19.11
C PRO A 69 -1.75 -13.75 -18.03
N LYS A 70 -1.52 -12.90 -17.02
CA LYS A 70 -0.54 -13.15 -15.95
C LYS A 70 -1.15 -12.91 -14.58
N PRO A 71 -0.83 -13.75 -13.58
CA PRO A 71 -1.23 -13.50 -12.21
C PRO A 71 -0.60 -12.20 -11.70
N VAL A 72 -1.41 -11.40 -11.01
CA VAL A 72 -0.98 -10.15 -10.40
C VAL A 72 -0.90 -10.33 -8.89
N TRP A 73 0.11 -9.74 -8.28
CA TRP A 73 0.27 -9.73 -6.84
C TRP A 73 -0.20 -8.41 -6.26
N GLU A 74 -1.24 -8.48 -5.45
CA GLU A 74 -1.90 -7.34 -4.83
C GLU A 74 -1.71 -7.37 -3.31
N TRP A 75 -1.64 -6.18 -2.74
CA TRP A 75 -1.61 -5.95 -1.30
C TRP A 75 -2.99 -5.49 -0.86
N GLN A 76 -3.50 -6.12 0.17
CA GLN A 76 -4.80 -5.81 0.76
C GLN A 76 -4.74 -5.97 2.27
N PHE A 77 -5.68 -5.34 2.97
CA PHE A 77 -5.78 -5.46 4.42
C PHE A 77 -6.13 -6.88 4.84
N VAL A 78 -5.50 -7.34 5.91
CA VAL A 78 -5.84 -8.62 6.55
C VAL A 78 -7.27 -8.58 7.08
N ASP A 79 -7.67 -7.45 7.68
CA ASP A 79 -9.03 -7.22 8.17
C ASP A 79 -9.66 -6.02 7.42
N PRO A 80 -10.82 -6.19 6.76
CA PRO A 80 -11.57 -5.11 6.14
C PRO A 80 -11.85 -3.92 7.08
N LYS A 81 -12.01 -4.15 8.38
CA LYS A 81 -12.23 -3.08 9.38
C LYS A 81 -11.02 -2.15 9.51
N LEU A 82 -9.81 -2.67 9.28
CA LEU A 82 -8.62 -1.82 9.22
C LEU A 82 -8.70 -0.89 8.03
N ALA A 83 -9.20 -1.34 6.88
CA ALA A 83 -9.34 -0.49 5.71
C ALA A 83 -10.23 0.73 6.00
N GLU A 84 -11.36 0.54 6.70
CA GLU A 84 -12.25 1.65 7.09
C GLU A 84 -11.53 2.67 7.97
N LYS A 85 -10.73 2.22 8.95
CA LYS A 85 -9.94 3.10 9.82
C LYS A 85 -8.94 3.99 9.05
N TYR A 86 -8.45 3.54 7.90
CA TYR A 86 -7.44 4.26 7.11
C TYR A 86 -8.01 5.05 5.93
N LYS A 87 -9.32 4.97 5.66
CA LYS A 87 -9.98 5.73 4.58
C LYS A 87 -9.97 7.24 4.85
N ASP A 88 -10.25 7.67 6.08
CA ASP A 88 -10.44 9.09 6.43
C ASP A 88 -9.20 9.72 7.11
N LEU A 89 -8.04 9.08 6.99
CA LEU A 89 -6.83 9.47 7.73
C LEU A 89 -6.04 10.63 7.08
N MET A 90 -6.53 11.18 5.97
CA MET A 90 -6.06 12.40 5.29
C MET A 90 -7.23 13.15 4.68
#